data_AF-A0A529M4A5-F1
#
_entry.id   AF-A0A529M4A5-F1
#
_cell.length_a   1.000
_cell.length_b   1.000
_cell.length_c   1.000
_cell.angle_alpha   90.00
_cell.angle_beta   90.00
_cell.angle_gamma   90.00
#
_symmetry.space_group_name_H-M   'P 1'
#
loop_
_entity.id
_entity.type
_entity.pdbx_description
1 polymer ?
#
loop_
_entity_poly.entity_id
_entity_poly.type
_entity_poly.pdbx_seq_one_letter_code
_entity_poly.pdbx_strand_id
1 'polypeptide(L)'
;VYERAYGGSAPDGSVVDRHNPVGVGFHHFPSADHAVKTQAPNITYPGEPFLSPSDRPRPAGFGALGRGWQPRIGYAGTYDQAWIDTQWPLPPKDFDARYNLCAPADQQLQRFSGREDVSLIGLTSTGRWDFRLPAVVAPLRLIYSDRVEDHPFRADTVIIEPDIWRITLKARLAVLTRRQAPPLREIVFGHVSPALLAARRKRKAYFSQRGGDGTLLNQPVWQP
;
A
#
# COMPACT_ATOMS: atom_id res chain seq x y z
N VAL A 1 11.35 -4.92 11.36
CA VAL A 1 10.25 -5.39 12.26
C VAL A 1 10.20 -6.91 12.32
N TYR A 2 9.99 -7.61 11.19
CA TYR A 2 9.81 -9.06 11.16
C TYR A 2 11.04 -9.89 11.58
N GLU A 3 12.22 -9.28 11.57
CA GLU A 3 13.49 -9.85 12.02
C GLU A 3 13.47 -10.25 13.50
N ARG A 4 12.51 -9.69 14.26
CA ARG A 4 12.26 -9.97 15.68
C ARG A 4 11.03 -10.84 15.95
N ALA A 5 10.32 -11.23 14.90
CA ALA A 5 9.14 -12.10 14.96
C ALA A 5 9.53 -13.55 14.63
N TYR A 6 8.62 -14.49 14.91
CA TYR A 6 8.87 -15.91 14.65
C TYR A 6 9.17 -16.16 13.17
N GLY A 7 10.19 -16.96 12.89
CA GLY A 7 10.64 -17.29 11.53
C GLY A 7 12.14 -17.55 11.49
N GLY A 8 12.70 -17.47 10.28
CA GLY A 8 14.14 -17.60 10.05
C GLY A 8 14.47 -18.58 8.93
N SER A 9 15.74 -18.56 8.54
CA SER A 9 16.31 -19.41 7.48
C SER A 9 17.67 -19.94 7.90
N ALA A 10 18.00 -21.15 7.46
CA ALA A 10 19.36 -21.65 7.57
C ALA A 10 20.33 -20.72 6.81
N PRO A 11 21.56 -20.51 7.28
CA PRO A 11 22.53 -19.63 6.61
C PRO A 11 22.85 -20.03 5.16
N ASP A 12 22.73 -21.31 4.84
CA ASP A 12 22.92 -21.88 3.50
C ASP A 12 21.63 -21.90 2.65
N GLY A 13 20.50 -21.44 3.21
CA GLY A 13 19.20 -21.43 2.54
C GLY A 13 18.54 -22.81 2.39
N SER A 14 19.11 -23.87 2.96
CA SER A 14 18.58 -25.24 2.85
C SER A 14 17.18 -25.42 3.46
N VAL A 15 16.89 -24.67 4.52
CA VAL A 15 15.61 -24.67 5.23
C VAL A 15 15.18 -23.24 5.47
N VAL A 16 13.94 -22.91 5.09
CA VAL A 16 13.39 -21.54 5.17
C VAL A 16 11.97 -21.61 5.71
N ASP A 17 11.67 -20.82 6.74
CA ASP A 17 10.27 -20.53 7.07
C ASP A 17 9.70 -19.59 5.99
N ARG A 18 8.74 -20.10 5.22
CA ARG A 18 8.19 -19.36 4.07
C ARG A 18 7.35 -18.16 4.49
N HIS A 19 6.87 -18.08 5.74
CA HIS A 19 6.04 -16.97 6.20
C HIS A 19 6.90 -15.77 6.64
N ASN A 20 8.08 -16.04 7.21
CA ASN A 20 9.04 -15.03 7.63
C ASN A 20 10.49 -15.55 7.56
N PRO A 21 11.11 -15.53 6.36
CA PRO A 21 12.49 -15.98 6.17
C PRO A 21 13.55 -15.21 6.96
N VAL A 22 13.25 -13.97 7.38
CA VAL A 22 14.19 -13.07 8.06
C VAL A 22 14.06 -13.09 9.57
N GLY A 23 13.03 -13.76 10.10
CA GLY A 23 12.70 -13.83 11.52
C GLY A 23 13.70 -14.64 12.35
N VAL A 24 13.29 -14.93 13.58
CA VAL A 24 14.10 -15.66 14.56
C VAL A 24 13.30 -16.76 15.27
N GLY A 25 13.99 -17.81 15.71
CA GLY A 25 13.42 -18.88 16.54
C GLY A 25 12.95 -20.12 15.77
N PHE A 26 12.83 -20.06 14.44
CA PHE A 26 12.62 -21.26 13.60
C PHE A 26 13.90 -22.09 13.57
N HIS A 27 13.85 -23.33 14.06
CA HIS A 27 15.02 -24.23 14.18
C HIS A 27 16.26 -23.59 14.85
N HIS A 28 16.05 -22.62 15.76
CA HIS A 28 17.14 -21.84 16.37
C HIS A 28 18.02 -21.09 15.36
N PHE A 29 17.50 -20.84 14.15
CA PHE A 29 18.21 -20.01 13.19
C PHE A 29 18.28 -18.57 13.70
N PRO A 30 19.44 -17.91 13.53
CA PRO A 30 19.59 -16.51 13.87
C PRO A 30 18.72 -15.66 12.94
N SER A 31 18.36 -14.48 13.43
CA SER A 31 17.74 -13.45 12.61
C SER A 31 18.63 -13.09 11.42
N ALA A 32 18.01 -12.74 10.28
CA ALA A 32 18.75 -12.21 9.14
C ALA A 32 19.35 -10.81 9.43
N ASP A 33 18.80 -10.09 10.42
CA ASP A 33 19.40 -8.85 10.93
C ASP A 33 20.34 -9.15 12.10
N HIS A 34 21.64 -8.94 11.88
CA HIS A 34 22.68 -9.13 12.89
C HIS A 34 22.54 -8.22 14.12
N ALA A 35 21.76 -7.13 14.04
CA ALA A 35 21.45 -6.28 15.19
C ALA A 35 20.48 -6.98 16.18
N VAL A 36 19.71 -7.96 15.72
CA VAL A 36 18.85 -8.78 16.59
C VAL A 36 19.70 -9.82 17.32
N LYS A 37 19.92 -9.59 18.62
CA LYS A 37 20.74 -10.47 19.48
C LYS A 37 19.95 -11.56 20.21
N THR A 38 18.61 -11.56 20.10
CA THR A 38 17.77 -12.56 20.75
C THR A 38 17.76 -13.86 19.95
N GLN A 39 17.55 -14.99 20.63
CA GLN A 39 17.33 -16.30 20.01
C GLN A 39 15.84 -16.67 19.94
N ALA A 40 15.00 -15.87 20.59
CA ALA A 40 13.55 -16.02 20.62
C ALA A 40 12.87 -14.78 20.02
N PRO A 41 11.71 -14.96 19.36
CA PRO A 41 10.92 -13.84 18.91
C PRO A 41 10.34 -13.07 20.09
N ASN A 42 10.27 -11.75 19.97
CA ASN A 42 9.64 -10.88 20.98
C ASN A 42 8.55 -9.98 20.41
N ILE A 43 8.21 -10.18 19.14
CA ILE A 43 6.99 -9.66 18.53
C ILE A 43 6.10 -10.87 18.25
N THR A 44 5.02 -10.99 19.01
CA THR A 44 4.07 -12.11 18.94
C THR A 44 2.65 -11.57 19.00
N TYR A 45 1.68 -12.36 18.54
CA TYR A 45 0.28 -12.08 18.81
C TYR A 45 -0.04 -12.35 20.28
N PRO A 46 -0.97 -11.60 20.91
CA PRO A 46 -1.35 -11.82 22.31
C PRO A 46 -1.81 -13.26 22.63
N GLY A 47 -2.44 -13.93 21.67
CA GLY A 47 -2.92 -15.32 21.81
C GLY A 47 -1.93 -16.41 21.37
N GLU A 48 -0.76 -16.03 20.85
CA GLU A 48 0.26 -16.96 20.34
C GLU A 48 1.64 -16.57 20.89
N PRO A 49 1.85 -16.60 22.22
CA PRO A 49 3.15 -16.30 22.80
C PRO A 49 4.18 -17.37 22.41
N PHE A 50 5.46 -17.00 22.49
CA PHE A 50 6.58 -17.95 22.37
C PHE A 50 7.11 -18.25 23.77
N LEU A 51 6.68 -19.36 24.37
CA LEU A 51 7.02 -19.78 25.74
C LEU A 51 8.02 -20.95 25.74
N SER A 52 8.05 -21.73 24.66
CA SER A 52 8.91 -22.89 24.48
C SER A 52 9.56 -22.88 23.09
N PRO A 53 10.79 -23.42 22.92
CA PRO A 53 11.40 -23.66 21.62
C PRO A 53 10.58 -24.53 20.65
N SER A 54 9.61 -25.30 21.16
CA SER A 54 8.68 -26.09 20.35
C SER A 54 7.57 -25.24 19.72
N ASP A 55 7.35 -24.02 20.21
CA ASP A 55 6.24 -23.19 19.77
C ASP A 55 6.47 -22.68 18.34
N ARG A 56 5.37 -22.58 17.60
CA ARG A 56 5.34 -22.17 16.19
C ARG A 56 4.32 -21.05 15.98
N PRO A 57 4.42 -19.91 16.71
CA PRO A 57 3.46 -18.82 16.55
C PRO A 57 3.59 -18.20 15.16
N ARG A 58 2.52 -17.60 14.65
CA ARG A 58 2.59 -16.88 13.38
C ARG A 58 3.45 -15.63 13.51
N PRO A 59 4.18 -15.22 12.46
CA PRO A 59 4.94 -13.97 12.48
C PRO A 59 4.00 -12.78 12.69
N ALA A 60 4.25 -12.01 13.73
CA ALA A 60 3.52 -10.79 14.05
C ALA A 60 4.34 -9.56 13.64
N GLY A 61 3.66 -8.50 13.20
CA GLY A 61 4.30 -7.23 12.88
C GLY A 61 3.42 -6.30 12.06
N PHE A 62 3.75 -5.02 12.06
CA PHE A 62 3.07 -3.97 11.29
C PHE A 62 3.80 -3.60 9.98
N GLY A 63 4.83 -4.36 9.61
CA GLY A 63 5.63 -4.11 8.42
C GLY A 63 5.00 -4.70 7.16
N ALA A 64 5.55 -4.33 5.99
CA ALA A 64 5.19 -4.96 4.72
C ALA A 64 5.73 -6.40 4.63
N LEU A 65 4.89 -7.35 4.23
CA LEU A 65 5.29 -8.72 3.91
C LEU A 65 6.06 -8.77 2.59
N GLY A 66 7.13 -9.57 2.52
CA GLY A 66 7.91 -9.78 1.29
C GLY A 66 7.11 -10.43 0.16
N ARG A 67 7.44 -10.14 -1.11
CA ARG A 67 6.74 -10.73 -2.28
C ARG A 67 6.92 -12.25 -2.38
N GLY A 68 8.09 -12.75 -1.99
CA GLY A 68 8.41 -14.18 -1.99
C GLY A 68 7.92 -14.92 -0.74
N TRP A 69 7.28 -14.21 0.20
CA TRP A 69 6.83 -14.81 1.46
C TRP A 69 5.40 -15.30 1.31
N GLN A 70 5.05 -16.34 2.05
CA GLN A 70 3.66 -16.71 2.28
C GLN A 70 2.96 -15.62 3.13
N PRO A 71 1.66 -15.34 2.87
CA PRO A 71 0.82 -15.97 1.85
C PRO A 71 0.97 -15.34 0.45
N ARG A 72 1.72 -14.23 0.31
CA ARG A 72 1.76 -13.43 -0.93
C ARG A 72 2.20 -14.24 -2.13
N ILE A 73 3.27 -15.02 -2.01
CA ILE A 73 3.82 -15.79 -3.14
C ILE A 73 2.80 -16.80 -3.71
N GLY A 74 1.90 -17.33 -2.88
CA GLY A 74 0.81 -18.21 -3.31
C GLY A 74 -0.20 -17.53 -4.25
N TYR A 75 -0.22 -16.20 -4.33
CA TYR A 75 -1.09 -15.43 -5.24
C TYR A 75 -0.39 -15.01 -6.56
N ALA A 76 0.90 -15.32 -6.72
CA ALA A 76 1.63 -14.95 -7.94
C ALA A 76 1.13 -15.67 -9.19
N GLY A 77 0.43 -16.81 -9.03
CA GLY A 77 0.08 -17.69 -10.13
C GLY A 77 1.26 -18.53 -10.61
N THR A 78 1.05 -19.27 -11.69
CA THR A 78 1.99 -20.28 -12.18
C THR A 78 2.78 -19.76 -13.39
N TYR A 79 4.10 -19.67 -13.24
CA TYR A 79 5.04 -19.21 -14.27
C TYR A 79 5.87 -20.38 -14.83
N ASP A 80 5.23 -21.25 -15.62
CA ASP A 80 5.86 -22.41 -16.26
C ASP A 80 6.04 -22.22 -17.77
N GLN A 81 6.47 -23.26 -18.49
CA GLN A 81 6.64 -23.21 -19.94
C GLN A 81 5.34 -22.90 -20.69
N ALA A 82 4.19 -23.38 -20.20
CA ALA A 82 2.90 -23.10 -20.83
C ALA A 82 2.54 -21.61 -20.71
N TRP A 83 2.87 -20.96 -19.59
CA TRP A 83 2.77 -19.51 -19.48
C TRP A 83 3.67 -18.79 -20.49
N ILE A 84 4.93 -19.23 -20.67
CA ILE A 84 5.85 -18.66 -21.67
C ILE A 84 5.26 -18.74 -23.07
N ASP A 85 4.74 -19.91 -23.44
CA ASP A 85 4.30 -20.18 -24.81
C ASP A 85 2.97 -19.48 -25.16
N THR A 86 2.12 -19.20 -24.16
CA THR A 86 0.71 -18.82 -24.42
C THR A 86 0.25 -17.51 -23.78
N GLN A 87 0.94 -17.01 -22.75
CA GLN A 87 0.45 -15.91 -21.91
C GLN A 87 1.47 -14.77 -21.80
N TRP A 88 2.77 -15.06 -21.86
CA TRP A 88 3.82 -14.04 -21.85
C TRP A 88 3.55 -12.96 -22.90
N PRO A 89 3.71 -11.65 -22.57
CA PRO A 89 4.25 -11.06 -21.35
C PRO A 89 3.19 -10.72 -20.27
N LEU A 90 1.95 -11.22 -20.39
CA LEU A 90 0.89 -10.95 -19.41
C LEU A 90 1.06 -11.81 -18.15
N PRO A 91 0.50 -11.39 -16.99
CA PRO A 91 0.44 -12.25 -15.81
C PRO A 91 -0.24 -13.59 -16.10
N PRO A 92 0.11 -14.66 -15.36
CA PRO A 92 -0.58 -15.96 -15.43
C PRO A 92 -2.09 -15.82 -15.24
N LYS A 93 -2.86 -16.76 -15.81
CA LYS A 93 -4.33 -16.74 -15.73
C LYS A 93 -4.84 -16.96 -14.30
N ASP A 94 -4.06 -17.63 -13.48
CA ASP A 94 -4.31 -17.88 -12.06
C ASP A 94 -3.68 -16.82 -11.13
N PHE A 95 -3.14 -15.73 -11.69
CA PHE A 95 -2.66 -14.58 -10.90
C PHE A 95 -3.82 -13.98 -10.09
N ASP A 96 -3.60 -13.79 -8.80
CA ASP A 96 -4.56 -13.14 -7.91
C ASP A 96 -4.03 -11.77 -7.47
N ALA A 97 -4.86 -10.73 -7.61
CA ALA A 97 -4.50 -9.36 -7.26
C ALA A 97 -4.06 -9.18 -5.80
N ARG A 98 -4.45 -10.09 -4.89
CA ARG A 98 -3.97 -10.16 -3.50
C ARG A 98 -2.45 -10.29 -3.41
N TYR A 99 -1.77 -10.80 -4.44
CA TYR A 99 -0.30 -10.78 -4.55
C TYR A 99 0.28 -9.38 -4.31
N ASN A 100 -0.43 -8.33 -4.74
CA ASN A 100 0.02 -6.95 -4.60
C ASN A 100 -0.25 -6.33 -3.22
N LEU A 101 -0.99 -7.00 -2.34
CA LEU A 101 -1.23 -6.55 -0.98
C LEU A 101 -0.05 -6.95 -0.09
N CYS A 102 0.67 -5.96 0.44
CA CYS A 102 1.81 -6.19 1.33
C CYS A 102 1.45 -6.09 2.82
N ALA A 103 0.29 -5.54 3.17
CA ALA A 103 -0.18 -5.52 4.54
C ALA A 103 -0.54 -6.94 5.02
N PRO A 104 -0.22 -7.32 6.25
CA PRO A 104 -0.75 -8.53 6.89
C PRO A 104 -2.28 -8.61 6.85
N ALA A 105 -2.83 -9.82 6.85
CA ALA A 105 -4.27 -10.05 6.64
C ALA A 105 -5.15 -9.38 7.71
N ASP A 106 -4.68 -9.29 8.94
CA ASP A 106 -5.33 -8.60 10.06
C ASP A 106 -5.27 -7.06 9.98
N GLN A 107 -4.48 -6.53 9.05
CA GLN A 107 -4.33 -5.11 8.74
C GLN A 107 -5.00 -4.72 7.41
N GLN A 108 -5.75 -5.65 6.80
CA GLN A 108 -6.50 -5.42 5.58
C GLN A 108 -7.96 -5.14 5.90
N LEU A 109 -8.47 -4.04 5.33
CA LEU A 109 -9.90 -3.70 5.38
C LEU A 109 -10.51 -3.91 4.00
N GLN A 110 -11.79 -4.27 3.98
CA GLN A 110 -12.52 -4.41 2.71
C GLN A 110 -12.59 -3.06 1.96
N ARG A 111 -12.70 -1.96 2.69
CA ARG A 111 -12.72 -0.60 2.15
C ARG A 111 -12.35 0.41 3.23
N PHE A 112 -11.71 1.50 2.84
CA PHE A 112 -11.66 2.73 3.63
C PHE A 112 -12.89 3.58 3.31
N SER A 113 -13.61 4.02 4.33
CA SER A 113 -14.58 5.11 4.21
C SER A 113 -13.90 6.47 4.14
N GLY A 114 -12.67 6.58 4.65
CA GLY A 114 -12.13 7.85 5.12
C GLY A 114 -12.87 8.25 6.39
N ARG A 115 -12.19 8.93 7.33
CA ARG A 115 -12.75 9.32 8.64
C ARG A 115 -12.88 8.21 9.67
N GLU A 116 -12.15 7.12 9.52
CA GLU A 116 -12.01 6.11 10.56
C GLU A 116 -11.27 6.71 11.77
N ASP A 117 -11.72 6.36 12.96
CA ASP A 117 -10.99 6.66 14.19
C ASP A 117 -9.86 5.64 14.34
N VAL A 118 -8.66 6.15 14.60
CA VAL A 118 -7.43 5.35 14.68
C VAL A 118 -6.76 5.63 16.02
N SER A 119 -6.42 4.55 16.71
CA SER A 119 -5.67 4.59 17.97
C SER A 119 -4.41 3.75 17.86
N LEU A 120 -3.26 4.38 18.11
CA LEU A 120 -1.99 3.69 18.29
C LEU A 120 -1.66 3.69 19.78
N ILE A 121 -1.36 2.51 20.32
CA ILE A 121 -1.03 2.31 21.74
C ILE A 121 0.36 1.67 21.81
N GLY A 122 1.27 2.30 22.55
CA GLY A 122 2.65 1.83 22.71
C GLY A 122 3.53 1.99 21.47
N LEU A 123 3.08 2.73 20.46
CA LEU A 123 3.81 2.95 19.20
C LEU A 123 4.40 4.36 19.07
N THR A 124 4.20 5.22 20.06
CA THR A 124 4.77 6.58 20.14
C THR A 124 5.40 6.81 21.51
N SER A 125 6.28 7.82 21.61
CA SER A 125 6.89 8.22 22.89
C SER A 125 5.88 8.73 23.92
N THR A 126 4.73 9.22 23.48
CA THR A 126 3.62 9.67 24.34
C THR A 126 2.74 8.50 24.82
N GLY A 127 3.02 7.26 24.38
CA GLY A 127 2.29 6.06 24.75
C GLY A 127 0.96 5.86 24.01
N ARG A 128 0.24 6.92 23.67
CA ARG A 128 -1.00 6.85 22.89
C ARG A 128 -1.08 7.98 21.87
N TRP A 129 -1.59 7.65 20.68
CA TRP A 129 -1.93 8.60 19.64
C TRP A 129 -3.31 8.25 19.06
N ASP A 130 -4.28 9.13 19.29
CA ASP A 130 -5.61 9.05 18.70
C ASP A 130 -5.76 10.12 17.62
N PHE A 131 -6.31 9.74 16.47
CA PHE A 131 -6.66 10.67 15.42
C PHE A 131 -7.76 10.09 14.54
N ARG A 132 -8.35 10.95 13.72
CA ARG A 132 -9.30 10.56 12.69
C ARG A 132 -8.63 10.64 11.33
N LEU A 133 -8.81 9.63 10.48
CA LEU A 133 -8.23 9.65 9.14
C LEU A 133 -8.83 10.80 8.32
N PRO A 134 -7.99 11.67 7.71
CA PRO A 134 -8.52 12.77 6.92
C PRO A 134 -9.23 12.25 5.67
N ALA A 135 -10.32 12.91 5.28
CA ALA A 135 -10.98 12.67 4.01
C ALA A 135 -10.39 13.61 2.95
N VAL A 136 -9.72 13.06 1.94
CA VAL A 136 -9.27 13.84 0.78
C VAL A 136 -10.48 14.17 -0.10
N VAL A 137 -10.81 15.45 -0.19
CA VAL A 137 -11.97 15.97 -0.96
C VAL A 137 -11.54 16.63 -2.27
N ALA A 138 -10.25 16.65 -2.55
CA ALA A 138 -9.68 17.13 -3.80
C ALA A 138 -10.18 16.25 -4.97
N PRO A 139 -10.79 16.83 -6.02
CA PRO A 139 -11.21 16.07 -7.18
C PRO A 139 -10.00 15.63 -8.01
N LEU A 140 -10.10 14.43 -8.59
CA LEU A 140 -9.20 13.93 -9.61
C LEU A 140 -9.89 14.03 -10.96
N ARG A 141 -9.33 14.80 -11.89
CA ARG A 141 -9.94 15.07 -13.20
C ARG A 141 -9.09 14.46 -14.30
N LEU A 142 -9.71 13.62 -15.11
CA LEU A 142 -9.12 13.08 -16.33
C LEU A 142 -9.60 13.89 -17.52
N ILE A 143 -8.68 14.61 -18.16
CA ILE A 143 -9.00 15.45 -19.32
C ILE A 143 -8.65 14.68 -20.59
N TYR A 144 -9.68 14.27 -21.32
CA TYR A 144 -9.57 13.66 -22.65
C TYR A 144 -9.69 14.72 -23.74
N SER A 145 -9.47 14.32 -24.99
CA SER A 145 -9.64 15.24 -26.13
C SER A 145 -11.08 15.72 -26.35
N ASP A 146 -12.08 14.97 -25.87
CA ASP A 146 -13.51 15.21 -26.11
C ASP A 146 -14.31 15.48 -24.82
N ARG A 147 -13.85 14.95 -23.68
CA ARG A 147 -14.56 15.03 -22.39
C ARG A 147 -13.62 15.27 -21.20
N VAL A 148 -14.22 15.55 -20.05
CA VAL A 148 -13.55 15.56 -18.74
C VAL A 148 -14.32 14.60 -17.84
N GLU A 149 -13.60 13.75 -17.13
CA GLU A 149 -14.18 12.84 -16.13
C GLU A 149 -13.70 13.24 -14.73
N ASP A 150 -14.64 13.45 -13.81
CA ASP A 150 -14.38 13.69 -12.39
C ASP A 150 -14.39 12.38 -11.61
N HIS A 151 -13.35 12.14 -10.84
CA HIS A 151 -13.18 10.99 -9.97
C HIS A 151 -12.87 11.45 -8.53
N PRO A 152 -13.47 10.82 -7.51
CA PRO A 152 -13.09 11.10 -6.12
C PRO A 152 -11.75 10.46 -5.78
N PHE A 153 -11.00 11.08 -4.86
CA PHE A 153 -9.86 10.40 -4.23
C PHE A 153 -10.39 9.30 -3.29
N ARG A 154 -10.19 8.05 -3.67
CA ARG A 154 -10.55 6.88 -2.85
C ARG A 154 -9.27 6.22 -2.33
N ALA A 155 -8.94 6.47 -1.06
CA ALA A 155 -7.81 5.84 -0.43
C ALA A 155 -7.98 4.30 -0.45
N ASP A 156 -6.93 3.61 -0.87
CA ASP A 156 -6.85 2.14 -0.88
C ASP A 156 -5.70 1.61 -0.01
N THR A 157 -4.82 2.50 0.45
CA THR A 157 -3.72 2.20 1.34
C THR A 157 -3.51 3.37 2.28
N VAL A 158 -3.33 3.06 3.57
CA VAL A 158 -2.95 4.00 4.62
C VAL A 158 -1.60 3.57 5.17
N ILE A 159 -0.65 4.48 5.22
CA ILE A 159 0.66 4.26 5.84
C ILE A 159 0.72 5.19 7.04
N ILE A 160 1.05 4.64 8.21
CA ILE A 160 1.18 5.38 9.46
C ILE A 160 2.63 5.25 9.90
N GLU A 161 3.31 6.39 10.05
CA GLU A 161 4.70 6.48 10.45
C GLU A 161 4.76 7.21 11.80
N PRO A 162 4.60 6.49 12.92
CA PRO A 162 4.43 7.09 14.23
C PRO A 162 5.67 7.85 14.72
N ASP A 163 6.88 7.42 14.33
CA ASP A 163 8.13 8.07 14.74
C ASP A 163 8.23 9.52 14.24
N ILE A 164 7.59 9.82 13.11
CA ILE A 164 7.58 11.16 12.48
C ILE A 164 6.18 11.78 12.41
N TRP A 165 5.21 11.20 13.13
CA TRP A 165 3.83 11.69 13.23
C TRP A 165 3.17 11.94 11.86
N ARG A 166 3.37 11.00 10.92
CA ARG A 166 2.89 11.14 9.55
C ARG A 166 1.89 10.06 9.17
N ILE A 167 0.86 10.49 8.45
CA ILE A 167 -0.10 9.60 7.79
C ILE A 167 -0.04 9.88 6.30
N THR A 168 0.12 8.83 5.50
CA THR A 168 0.08 8.92 4.04
C THR A 168 -1.12 8.14 3.52
N LEU A 169 -1.99 8.83 2.78
CA LEU A 169 -3.10 8.22 2.05
C LEU A 169 -2.70 8.02 0.60
N LYS A 170 -2.89 6.81 0.08
CA LYS A 170 -2.65 6.47 -1.32
C LYS A 170 -3.93 5.97 -1.96
N ALA A 171 -4.15 6.42 -3.20
CA ALA A 171 -5.23 5.98 -4.06
C ALA A 171 -4.66 5.50 -5.40
N ARG A 172 -5.33 4.55 -6.03
CA ARG A 172 -5.06 4.11 -7.40
C ARG A 172 -6.32 4.23 -8.23
N LEU A 173 -6.20 4.86 -9.40
CA LEU A 173 -7.23 4.86 -10.42
C LEU A 173 -6.70 4.11 -11.64
N ALA A 174 -7.43 3.08 -12.07
CA ALA A 174 -7.16 2.35 -13.30
C ALA A 174 -8.17 2.77 -14.36
N VAL A 175 -7.68 3.11 -15.55
CA VAL A 175 -8.51 3.54 -16.69
C VAL A 175 -8.29 2.56 -17.83
N LEU A 176 -9.37 1.96 -18.32
CA LEU A 176 -9.31 1.09 -19.48
C LEU A 176 -9.19 1.92 -20.76
N THR A 177 -8.07 1.78 -21.46
CA THR A 177 -7.89 2.35 -22.80
C THR A 177 -8.24 1.33 -23.86
N ARG A 178 -9.13 1.67 -24.79
CA ARG A 178 -9.44 0.85 -25.97
C ARG A 178 -8.78 1.44 -27.21
N ARG A 179 -8.56 0.62 -28.23
CA ARG A 179 -8.06 1.09 -29.54
C ARG A 179 -9.02 2.18 -30.07
N GLN A 180 -8.46 3.29 -30.54
CA GLN A 180 -9.20 4.49 -31.00
C GLN A 180 -10.03 5.22 -29.92
N ALA A 181 -9.86 4.90 -28.64
CA ALA A 181 -10.44 5.72 -27.58
C ALA A 181 -9.85 7.14 -27.62
N PRO A 182 -10.65 8.17 -27.28
CA PRO A 182 -10.13 9.52 -27.10
C PRO A 182 -8.91 9.50 -26.16
N PRO A 183 -7.77 10.07 -26.54
CA PRO A 183 -6.57 10.03 -25.73
C PRO A 183 -6.75 10.86 -24.44
N LEU A 184 -6.36 10.27 -23.31
CA LEU A 184 -6.13 11.00 -22.07
C LEU A 184 -4.98 11.98 -22.30
N ARG A 185 -5.21 13.26 -22.02
CA ARG A 185 -4.24 14.33 -22.28
C ARG A 185 -3.57 14.82 -21.01
N GLU A 186 -4.36 14.97 -19.94
CA GLU A 186 -3.90 15.59 -18.72
C GLU A 186 -4.66 14.99 -17.54
N ILE A 187 -3.97 14.87 -16.41
CA ILE A 187 -4.56 14.51 -15.12
C ILE A 187 -4.39 15.74 -14.23
N VAL A 188 -5.50 16.24 -13.70
CA VAL A 188 -5.50 17.36 -12.78
C VAL A 188 -5.98 16.86 -11.43
N PHE A 189 -5.19 17.10 -10.39
CA PHE A 189 -5.56 16.79 -9.01
C PHE A 189 -5.71 18.08 -8.21
N GLY A 190 -6.87 18.27 -7.60
CA GLY A 190 -7.18 19.46 -6.83
C GLY A 190 -8.21 20.38 -7.49
N HIS A 191 -8.55 21.44 -6.75
CA HIS A 191 -9.57 22.38 -7.18
C HIS A 191 -8.99 23.35 -8.21
N VAL A 192 -9.52 23.30 -9.43
CA VAL A 192 -9.15 24.26 -10.49
C VAL A 192 -10.39 24.92 -11.10
N SER A 193 -10.20 26.13 -11.63
CA SER A 193 -11.26 26.94 -12.22
C SER A 193 -11.91 26.28 -13.44
N PRO A 194 -13.21 26.50 -13.70
CA PRO A 194 -13.87 26.04 -14.92
C PRO A 194 -13.21 26.57 -16.20
N ALA A 195 -12.66 27.79 -16.14
CA ALA A 195 -11.93 28.40 -17.26
C ALA A 195 -10.63 27.63 -17.58
N LEU A 196 -9.88 27.18 -16.57
CA LEU A 196 -8.69 26.33 -16.78
C LEU A 196 -9.09 25.03 -17.47
N LEU A 197 -10.11 24.33 -16.95
CA LEU A 197 -10.60 23.09 -17.56
C LEU A 197 -11.04 23.29 -19.01
N ALA A 198 -11.79 24.35 -19.29
CA ALA A 198 -12.25 24.68 -20.64
C ALA A 198 -11.08 24.98 -21.58
N ALA A 199 -10.05 25.69 -21.11
CA ALA A 199 -8.85 25.97 -21.87
C ALA A 199 -8.07 24.69 -22.19
N ARG A 200 -7.83 23.83 -21.18
CA ARG A 200 -7.15 22.54 -21.36
C ARG A 200 -7.88 21.62 -22.33
N ARG A 201 -9.20 21.44 -22.18
CA ARG A 201 -10.03 20.66 -23.11
C ARG A 201 -9.95 21.19 -24.55
N LYS A 202 -9.99 22.52 -24.73
CA LYS A 202 -9.94 23.17 -26.05
C LYS A 202 -8.53 23.32 -26.62
N ARG A 203 -7.50 22.82 -25.91
CA ARG A 203 -6.07 23.00 -26.27
C ARG A 203 -5.68 24.47 -26.43
N LYS A 204 -6.20 25.33 -25.56
CA LYS A 204 -5.86 26.74 -25.51
C LYS A 204 -4.97 27.01 -24.30
N ALA A 205 -4.07 27.99 -24.45
CA ALA A 205 -3.37 28.54 -23.30
C ALA A 205 -4.41 29.09 -22.31
N TYR A 206 -4.24 28.74 -21.04
CA TYR A 206 -5.00 29.37 -19.98
C TYR A 206 -4.37 30.73 -19.66
N PHE A 207 -5.21 31.75 -19.55
CA PHE A 207 -4.79 33.08 -19.18
C PHE A 207 -5.76 33.63 -18.13
N SER A 208 -5.21 34.17 -17.04
CA SER A 208 -5.97 34.83 -15.98
C SER A 208 -5.54 36.29 -15.92
N GLN A 209 -6.49 37.22 -16.11
CA GLN A 209 -6.24 38.66 -15.96
C GLN A 209 -5.90 39.05 -14.51
N ARG A 210 -6.30 38.24 -13.53
CA ARG A 210 -6.04 38.46 -12.10
C ARG A 210 -4.78 37.74 -11.61
N GLY A 211 -4.00 37.13 -12.51
CA GLY A 211 -2.88 36.25 -12.18
C GLY A 211 -3.33 34.84 -11.76
N GLY A 212 -2.34 33.95 -11.58
CA GLY A 212 -2.54 32.56 -11.18
C GLY A 212 -2.58 31.56 -12.35
N ASP A 213 -2.38 30.28 -12.02
CA ASP A 213 -2.36 29.14 -12.95
C ASP A 213 -3.73 28.46 -13.12
N GLY A 214 -4.75 28.99 -12.44
CA GLY A 214 -6.11 28.46 -12.44
C GLY A 214 -6.41 27.52 -11.27
N THR A 215 -5.45 27.27 -10.38
CA THR A 215 -5.64 26.54 -9.11
C THR A 215 -6.43 27.39 -8.10
N LEU A 216 -7.40 26.78 -7.43
CA LEU A 216 -8.27 27.41 -6.44
C LEU A 216 -7.78 27.10 -5.02
N LEU A 217 -6.75 27.84 -4.58
CA LEU A 217 -6.06 27.61 -3.30
C LEU A 217 -6.94 27.82 -2.04
N ASN A 218 -8.04 28.56 -2.18
CA ASN A 218 -8.97 28.83 -1.07
C ASN A 218 -9.94 27.68 -0.78
N GLN A 219 -9.87 26.58 -1.54
CA GLN A 219 -10.71 25.42 -1.34
C GLN A 219 -9.90 24.30 -0.67
N PRO A 220 -10.37 23.74 0.46
CA PRO A 220 -9.65 22.69 1.15
C PRO A 220 -9.57 21.44 0.28
N VAL A 221 -8.38 20.82 0.21
CA VAL A 221 -8.15 19.57 -0.53
C VAL A 221 -8.36 18.33 0.35
N TRP A 222 -8.50 18.52 1.66
CA TRP A 222 -8.83 17.49 2.63
C TRP A 222 -9.65 18.06 3.79
N GLN A 223 -10.32 17.19 4.52
CA GLN A 223 -11.09 17.50 5.73
C GLN A 223 -10.65 16.56 6.86
N PRO A 224 -10.61 17.01 8.11
CA PRO A 224 -10.36 16.15 9.26
C PRO A 224 -11.49 15.12 9.46
#